data_AF-A0A354UB04-F1
#
_entry.id   AF-A0A354UB04-F1
#
_cell.length_a   1.000
_cell.length_b   1.000
_cell.length_c   1.000
_cell.angle_alpha   90.00
_cell.angle_beta   90.00
_cell.angle_gamma   90.00
#
_symmetry.space_group_name_H-M   'P 1'
#
loop_
_entity.id
_entity.type
_entity.pdbx_description
1 polymer ?
#
loop_
_entity_poly.entity_id
_entity_poly.type
_entity_poly.pdbx_seq_one_letter_code
_entity_poly.pdbx_strand_id
1 'polypeptide(L)'
;MKYYFEQAFYVPGLGNAPEGAVEISDERWFELLDAQAHGKRIVTGPDGFPVAEAPAEPSLDERKAVAIETLWRNYKAYQTKYVDAEDLYLAGKCAREGSAMGSAVEAWVMSLWTRYYDVRDAIAAAETANALKEINLSADACGEPPYTIRQLNDEARAASVQNTNAKS
;
A
#
# COMPACT_ATOMS: atom_id res chain seq x y z
N MET A 1 13.48 35.16 24.17
CA MET A 1 14.33 35.16 22.96
C MET A 1 13.62 36.05 21.94
N LYS A 2 14.16 36.28 20.74
CA LYS A 2 13.36 36.84 19.65
C LYS A 2 13.19 35.77 18.58
N TYR A 3 11.98 35.63 18.06
CA TYR A 3 11.65 34.67 17.03
C TYR A 3 10.98 35.39 15.88
N TYR A 4 11.24 34.95 14.66
CA TYR A 4 10.67 35.55 13.46
C TYR A 4 10.07 34.47 12.55
N PHE A 5 9.06 34.84 11.77
CA PHE A 5 8.42 33.94 10.82
C PHE A 5 8.22 34.59 9.45
N GLU A 6 8.66 33.90 8.40
CA GLU A 6 8.30 34.16 7.00
C GLU A 6 8.33 32.83 6.24
N GLN A 7 7.19 32.12 6.15
CA GLN A 7 7.07 30.74 5.62
C GLN A 7 7.90 29.66 6.34
N ALA A 8 8.90 30.06 7.11
CA ALA A 8 9.75 29.27 7.98
C ALA A 8 10.10 30.09 9.23
N PHE A 9 10.66 29.40 10.21
CA PHE A 9 11.07 29.96 11.48
C PHE A 9 12.51 30.46 11.46
N TYR A 10 12.76 31.63 12.03
CA TYR A 10 14.07 32.26 12.12
C TYR A 10 14.40 32.66 13.56
N VAL A 11 15.61 32.33 14.01
CA VAL A 11 16.13 32.67 15.33
C VAL A 11 17.41 33.48 15.16
N PRO A 12 17.50 34.69 15.75
CA PRO A 12 18.73 35.47 15.75
C PRO A 12 19.88 34.65 16.36
N GLY A 13 21.02 34.60 15.65
CA GLY A 13 22.19 33.80 16.01
C GLY A 13 22.36 32.51 15.21
N LEU A 14 21.30 32.02 14.55
CA LEU A 14 21.38 30.93 13.55
C LEU A 14 21.26 31.44 12.11
N GLY A 15 20.74 32.64 11.92
CA GLY A 15 20.62 33.33 10.64
C GLY A 15 19.91 34.68 10.81
N ASN A 16 19.98 35.52 9.78
CA ASN A 16 19.18 36.75 9.76
C ASN A 16 17.76 36.43 9.29
N ALA A 17 16.78 37.04 9.94
CA ALA A 17 15.41 36.99 9.45
C ALA A 17 15.31 37.78 8.13
N PRO A 18 14.58 37.27 7.12
CA PRO A 18 14.35 37.97 5.86
C PRO A 18 13.48 39.22 6.04
N GLU A 19 13.52 40.11 5.05
CA GLU A 19 12.70 41.33 5.03
C GLU A 19 11.23 40.97 4.89
N GLY A 20 10.40 41.42 5.83
CA GLY A 20 8.98 41.05 5.90
C GLY A 20 8.66 39.96 6.92
N ALA A 21 9.68 39.36 7.56
CA ALA A 21 9.46 38.42 8.65
C ALA A 21 8.83 39.13 9.87
N VAL A 22 7.79 38.52 10.42
CA VAL A 22 7.08 39.03 11.60
C VAL A 22 7.72 38.52 12.87
N GLU A 23 7.93 39.39 13.85
CA GLU A 23 8.41 39.01 15.19
C GLU A 23 7.27 38.31 15.95
N ILE A 24 7.56 37.18 16.59
CA ILE A 24 6.62 36.42 17.43
C ILE A 24 7.21 36.18 18.84
N SER A 25 6.33 36.04 19.83
CA SER A 25 6.75 35.80 21.22
C SER A 25 7.26 34.38 21.44
N ASP A 26 7.99 34.16 22.54
CA ASP A 26 8.45 32.85 22.97
C ASP A 26 7.27 31.89 23.19
N GLU A 27 6.19 32.36 23.82
CA GLU A 27 4.97 31.56 24.04
C GLU A 27 4.35 31.13 22.72
N ARG A 28 4.21 32.07 21.77
CA ARG A 28 3.64 31.78 20.45
C ARG A 28 4.50 30.80 19.67
N TRP A 29 5.81 30.94 19.77
CA TRP A 29 6.76 30.00 19.17
C TRP A 29 6.55 28.58 19.70
N PHE A 30 6.48 28.40 21.04
CA PHE A 30 6.28 27.08 21.63
C PHE A 30 4.90 26.48 21.30
N GLU A 31 3.84 27.29 21.28
CA GLU A 31 2.51 26.85 20.84
C GLU A 31 2.53 26.29 19.42
N LEU A 32 3.21 26.95 18.49
CA LEU A 32 3.29 26.51 17.09
C LEU A 32 4.14 25.25 16.94
N LEU A 33 5.24 25.13 17.66
CA LEU A 33 6.05 23.91 17.67
C LEU A 33 5.29 22.73 18.26
N ASP A 34 4.56 22.94 19.36
CA ASP A 34 3.71 21.91 19.95
C ASP A 34 2.60 21.50 18.97
N ALA A 35 1.94 22.46 18.32
CA ALA A 35 0.95 22.19 17.30
C ALA A 35 1.53 21.38 16.12
N GLN A 36 2.74 21.71 15.67
CA GLN A 36 3.42 20.97 14.61
C GLN A 36 3.81 19.55 15.06
N ALA A 37 4.24 19.38 16.30
CA ALA A 37 4.49 18.06 16.89
C ALA A 37 3.21 17.20 16.96
N HIS A 38 2.05 17.84 17.07
CA HIS A 38 0.73 17.21 17.00
C HIS A 38 0.16 17.13 15.56
N GLY A 39 1.00 17.29 14.54
CA GLY A 39 0.65 17.02 13.14
C GLY A 39 -0.04 18.17 12.40
N LYS A 40 -0.15 19.36 13.00
CA LYS A 40 -0.59 20.57 12.29
C LYS A 40 0.53 21.12 11.39
N ARG A 41 0.13 21.91 10.41
CA ARG A 41 1.04 22.68 9.56
C ARG A 41 1.01 24.14 9.98
N ILE A 42 2.17 24.78 9.98
CA ILE A 42 2.26 26.22 10.23
C ILE A 42 2.22 26.94 8.90
N VAL A 43 1.23 27.83 8.74
CA VAL A 43 1.01 28.62 7.53
C VAL A 43 0.95 30.11 7.86
N THR A 44 1.16 30.97 6.87
CA THR A 44 0.96 32.41 7.02
C THR A 44 -0.53 32.72 7.04
N GLY A 45 -1.01 33.27 8.15
CA GLY A 45 -2.39 33.73 8.32
C GLY A 45 -2.70 34.99 7.53
N PRO A 46 -3.98 35.39 7.46
CA PRO A 46 -4.43 36.56 6.70
C PRO A 46 -3.90 37.89 7.23
N ASP A 47 -3.45 37.93 8.48
CA ASP A 47 -2.80 39.07 9.13
C ASP A 47 -1.26 39.07 8.99
N GLY A 48 -0.70 38.09 8.28
CA GLY A 48 0.74 37.90 8.12
C GLY A 48 1.41 37.11 9.25
N PHE A 49 0.68 36.74 10.30
CA PHE A 49 1.23 35.97 11.43
C PHE A 49 1.09 34.46 11.24
N PRO A 50 1.98 33.64 11.82
CA PRO A 50 1.89 32.19 11.71
C PRO A 50 0.66 31.65 12.45
N VAL A 51 -0.07 30.75 11.78
CA VAL A 51 -1.23 30.03 12.31
C VAL A 51 -1.00 28.53 12.15
N ALA A 52 -1.38 27.76 13.17
CA ALA A 52 -1.36 26.30 13.10
C ALA A 52 -2.70 25.78 12.58
N GLU A 53 -2.67 25.14 11.42
CA GLU A 53 -3.85 24.58 10.78
C GLU A 53 -3.73 23.07 10.62
N ALA A 54 -4.88 22.38 10.65
CA ALA A 54 -4.90 20.96 10.32
C ALA A 54 -4.41 20.77 8.87
N PRO A 55 -3.68 19.68 8.57
CA PRO A 55 -3.43 19.33 7.20
C PRO A 55 -4.77 19.18 6.45
N ALA A 56 -4.77 19.60 5.19
CA ALA A 56 -5.91 19.43 4.33
C ALA A 56 -6.22 17.94 4.27
N GLU A 57 -7.50 17.61 4.40
CA GLU A 57 -7.91 16.23 4.23
C GLU A 57 -7.52 15.76 2.82
N PRO A 58 -7.01 14.51 2.68
CA PRO A 58 -6.72 13.96 1.36
C PRO A 58 -7.98 13.99 0.50
N SER A 59 -7.80 14.41 -0.75
CA SER A 59 -8.81 14.35 -1.79
C SER A 59 -9.29 12.90 -2.00
N LEU A 60 -10.46 12.74 -2.63
CA LEU A 60 -10.96 11.40 -2.96
C LEU A 60 -9.98 10.62 -3.83
N ASP A 61 -9.34 11.28 -4.79
CA ASP A 61 -8.38 10.64 -5.71
C ASP A 61 -7.12 10.17 -4.98
N GLU A 62 -6.58 10.96 -4.05
CA GLU A 62 -5.46 10.54 -3.20
C GLU A 62 -5.84 9.32 -2.33
N ARG A 63 -7.07 9.30 -1.79
CA ARG A 63 -7.56 8.15 -1.01
C ARG A 63 -7.71 6.91 -1.89
N LYS A 64 -8.21 7.05 -3.11
CA LYS A 64 -8.30 5.94 -4.08
C LYS A 64 -6.92 5.38 -4.41
N ALA A 65 -5.93 6.24 -4.65
CA ALA A 65 -4.56 5.81 -4.91
C ALA A 65 -4.00 4.97 -3.74
N VAL A 66 -4.17 5.45 -2.50
CA VAL A 66 -3.76 4.70 -1.30
C VAL A 66 -4.51 3.37 -1.16
N ALA A 67 -5.81 3.33 -1.49
CA ALA A 67 -6.60 2.10 -1.44
C ALA A 67 -6.14 1.08 -2.49
N ILE A 68 -5.81 1.50 -3.71
CA ILE A 68 -5.29 0.63 -4.77
C ILE A 68 -3.94 0.02 -4.37
N GLU A 69 -3.02 0.83 -3.84
CA GLU A 69 -1.72 0.34 -3.35
C GLU A 69 -1.88 -0.66 -2.20
N THR A 70 -2.80 -0.37 -1.27
CA THR A 70 -3.12 -1.26 -0.15
C THR A 70 -3.71 -2.58 -0.63
N LEU A 71 -4.66 -2.52 -1.58
CA LEU A 71 -5.27 -3.70 -2.20
C LEU A 71 -4.21 -4.58 -2.86
N TRP A 72 -3.32 -3.98 -3.66
CA TRP A 72 -2.25 -4.70 -4.33
C TRP A 72 -1.32 -5.40 -3.33
N ARG A 73 -0.89 -4.68 -2.29
CA ARG A 73 -0.03 -5.24 -1.24
C ARG A 73 -0.69 -6.42 -0.54
N ASN A 74 -1.98 -6.29 -0.20
CA ASN A 74 -2.73 -7.35 0.48
C ASN A 74 -2.83 -8.60 -0.39
N TYR A 75 -3.24 -8.47 -1.65
CA TYR A 75 -3.37 -9.60 -2.58
C TYR A 75 -2.02 -10.23 -2.89
N LYS A 76 -0.98 -9.41 -3.07
CA LYS A 76 0.38 -9.92 -3.32
C LYS A 76 0.93 -10.68 -2.13
N ALA A 77 0.76 -10.16 -0.91
CA ALA A 77 1.16 -10.86 0.31
C ALA A 77 0.39 -12.16 0.49
N TYR A 78 -0.91 -12.15 0.22
CA TYR A 78 -1.76 -13.34 0.29
C TYR A 78 -1.33 -14.41 -0.73
N GLN A 79 -1.05 -14.03 -1.98
CA GLN A 79 -0.51 -14.96 -2.98
C GLN A 79 0.82 -15.56 -2.49
N THR A 80 1.80 -14.72 -2.15
CA THR A 80 3.16 -15.16 -1.78
C THR A 80 3.17 -16.03 -0.53
N LYS A 81 2.19 -15.89 0.37
CA LYS A 81 2.04 -16.79 1.53
C LYS A 81 1.84 -18.26 1.11
N TYR A 82 1.17 -18.49 -0.01
CA TYR A 82 0.76 -19.84 -0.44
C TYR A 82 1.45 -20.32 -1.72
N VAL A 83 1.70 -19.41 -2.66
CA VAL A 83 2.25 -19.67 -3.99
C VAL A 83 3.16 -18.51 -4.37
N ASP A 84 4.46 -18.71 -4.25
CA ASP A 84 5.44 -17.73 -4.71
C ASP A 84 5.66 -17.80 -6.24
N ALA A 85 6.67 -17.09 -6.75
CA ALA A 85 6.95 -17.04 -8.18
C ALA A 85 7.53 -18.37 -8.71
N GLU A 86 8.32 -19.08 -7.91
CA GLU A 86 8.91 -20.36 -8.28
C GLU A 86 7.85 -21.45 -8.28
N ASP A 87 6.98 -21.44 -7.27
CA ASP A 87 5.82 -22.32 -7.16
C ASP A 87 4.85 -22.19 -8.33
N LEU A 88 4.55 -20.95 -8.71
CA LEU A 88 3.67 -20.67 -9.85
C LEU A 88 4.30 -21.16 -11.16
N TYR A 89 5.61 -20.97 -11.32
CA TYR A 89 6.33 -21.50 -12.48
C TYR A 89 6.29 -23.03 -12.53
N LEU A 90 6.48 -23.70 -11.40
CA LEU A 90 6.39 -25.16 -11.30
C LEU A 90 4.97 -25.64 -11.62
N ALA A 91 3.95 -25.01 -11.04
CA ALA A 91 2.55 -25.33 -11.29
C ALA A 91 2.22 -25.25 -12.78
N GLY A 92 2.64 -24.18 -13.46
CA GLY A 92 2.44 -24.03 -14.90
C GLY A 92 3.27 -24.97 -15.77
N LYS A 93 4.43 -25.44 -15.29
CA LYS A 93 5.13 -26.55 -15.94
C LYS A 93 4.35 -27.85 -15.82
N CYS A 94 3.93 -28.21 -14.61
CA CYS A 94 3.14 -29.42 -14.35
C CYS A 94 1.82 -29.40 -15.13
N ALA A 95 1.12 -28.27 -15.17
CA ALA A 95 -0.14 -28.12 -15.92
C ALA A 95 0.03 -28.42 -17.41
N ARG A 96 1.09 -27.92 -18.05
CA ARG A 96 1.41 -28.21 -19.46
C ARG A 96 1.76 -29.67 -19.71
N GLU A 97 2.24 -30.39 -18.70
CA GLU A 97 2.49 -31.83 -18.73
C GLU A 97 1.22 -32.65 -18.40
N GLY A 98 0.06 -31.99 -18.20
CA GLY A 98 -1.23 -32.62 -17.96
C GLY A 98 -1.62 -32.76 -16.48
N SER A 99 -0.87 -32.14 -15.55
CA SER A 99 -1.20 -32.19 -14.12
C SER A 99 -2.50 -31.44 -13.81
N ALA A 100 -3.41 -32.15 -13.15
CA ALA A 100 -4.61 -31.56 -12.57
C ALA A 100 -4.27 -30.65 -11.37
N MET A 101 -3.23 -30.97 -10.59
CA MET A 101 -2.81 -30.17 -9.43
C MET A 101 -2.22 -28.83 -9.89
N GLY A 102 -1.30 -28.86 -10.87
CA GLY A 102 -0.73 -27.66 -11.47
C GLY A 102 -1.81 -26.74 -12.04
N SER A 103 -2.73 -27.31 -12.81
CA SER A 103 -3.86 -26.57 -13.40
C SER A 103 -4.76 -25.93 -12.34
N ALA A 104 -5.03 -26.64 -11.25
CA ALA A 104 -5.87 -26.13 -10.16
C ALA A 104 -5.20 -24.98 -9.39
N VAL A 105 -3.89 -25.02 -9.19
CA VAL A 105 -3.15 -23.93 -8.55
C VAL A 105 -3.08 -22.70 -9.45
N GLU A 106 -2.85 -22.85 -10.76
CA GLU A 106 -2.94 -21.75 -11.71
C GLU A 106 -4.35 -21.12 -11.73
N ALA A 107 -5.39 -21.93 -11.75
CA ALA A 107 -6.78 -21.45 -11.72
C ALA A 107 -7.09 -20.67 -10.43
N TRP A 108 -6.56 -21.10 -9.28
CA TRP A 108 -6.70 -20.38 -8.03
C TRP A 108 -6.00 -19.01 -8.08
N VAL A 109 -4.76 -18.93 -8.57
CA VAL A 109 -4.03 -17.65 -8.72
C VAL A 109 -4.78 -16.72 -9.68
N MET A 110 -5.31 -17.23 -10.80
CA MET A 110 -6.12 -16.43 -11.73
C MET A 110 -7.40 -15.91 -11.10
N SER A 111 -8.08 -16.73 -10.27
CA SER A 111 -9.28 -16.32 -9.54
C SER A 111 -8.98 -15.24 -8.50
N LEU A 112 -7.86 -15.36 -7.78
CA LEU A 112 -7.36 -14.35 -6.85
C LEU A 112 -7.17 -13.00 -7.55
N TRP A 113 -6.49 -12.99 -8.71
CA TRP A 113 -6.26 -11.74 -9.45
C TRP A 113 -7.49 -11.21 -10.17
N THR A 114 -8.43 -12.07 -10.56
CA THR A 114 -9.76 -11.63 -11.06
C THR A 114 -10.47 -10.80 -10.00
N ARG A 115 -10.52 -11.32 -8.76
CA ARG A 115 -11.16 -10.61 -7.66
C ARG A 115 -10.43 -9.31 -7.29
N TYR A 116 -9.10 -9.28 -7.39
CA TYR A 116 -8.33 -8.04 -7.25
C TYR A 116 -8.83 -6.96 -8.22
N TYR A 117 -9.03 -7.31 -9.50
CA TYR A 117 -9.50 -6.36 -10.50
C TYR A 117 -10.94 -5.92 -10.23
N ASP A 118 -11.83 -6.82 -9.81
CA ASP A 118 -13.21 -6.45 -9.44
C ASP A 118 -13.23 -5.41 -8.30
N VAL A 119 -12.41 -5.63 -7.25
CA VAL A 119 -12.31 -4.68 -6.13
C VAL A 119 -11.64 -3.37 -6.56
N ARG A 120 -10.64 -3.44 -7.44
CA ARG A 120 -9.98 -2.24 -7.99
C ARG A 120 -10.97 -1.39 -8.80
N ASP A 121 -11.84 -2.02 -9.58
CA ASP A 121 -12.86 -1.33 -10.35
C ASP A 121 -13.92 -0.71 -9.43
N ALA A 122 -14.27 -1.38 -8.33
CA ALA A 122 -15.12 -0.80 -7.29
C ALA A 122 -14.49 0.46 -6.64
N ILE A 123 -13.17 0.44 -6.39
CA ILE A 123 -12.45 1.63 -5.89
C ILE A 123 -12.52 2.78 -6.91
N ALA A 124 -12.29 2.47 -8.20
CA ALA A 124 -12.38 3.48 -9.25
C ALA A 124 -13.78 4.10 -9.34
N ALA A 125 -14.82 3.28 -9.20
CA ALA A 125 -16.23 3.68 -9.24
C ALA A 125 -16.71 4.42 -7.98
N ALA A 126 -15.98 4.39 -6.86
CA ALA A 126 -16.42 5.06 -5.64
C ALA A 126 -16.51 6.59 -5.81
N GLU A 127 -17.68 7.17 -5.61
CA GLU A 127 -17.90 8.63 -5.76
C GLU A 127 -17.69 9.41 -4.46
N THR A 128 -17.58 8.72 -3.32
CA THR A 128 -17.44 9.36 -2.01
C THR A 128 -16.41 8.66 -1.14
N ALA A 129 -15.85 9.40 -0.18
CA ALA A 129 -14.90 8.85 0.79
C ALA A 129 -15.55 7.78 1.69
N ASN A 130 -16.86 7.86 1.95
CA ASN A 130 -17.57 6.84 2.73
C ASN A 130 -17.75 5.56 1.92
N ALA A 131 -18.21 5.65 0.67
CA ALA A 131 -18.33 4.49 -0.21
C ALA A 131 -16.97 3.77 -0.37
N LEU A 132 -15.88 4.51 -0.51
CA LEU A 132 -14.53 3.95 -0.59
C LEU A 132 -14.12 3.18 0.68
N LYS A 133 -14.49 3.66 1.88
CA LYS A 133 -14.13 3.01 3.16
C LYS A 133 -14.82 1.67 3.37
N GLU A 134 -16.00 1.47 2.80
CA GLU A 134 -16.77 0.22 2.91
C GLU A 134 -16.22 -0.89 1.99
N ILE A 135 -15.31 -0.56 1.06
CA ILE A 135 -14.72 -1.55 0.16
C ILE A 135 -13.74 -2.44 0.93
N ASN A 136 -14.02 -3.74 0.94
CA ASN A 136 -13.12 -4.72 1.55
C ASN A 136 -11.86 -4.92 0.69
N LEU A 137 -10.71 -4.48 1.21
CA LEU A 137 -9.41 -4.59 0.56
C LEU A 137 -8.66 -5.89 0.91
N SER A 138 -9.27 -6.81 1.66
CA SER A 138 -8.67 -8.09 2.03
C SER A 138 -8.81 -9.15 0.92
N ALA A 139 -7.86 -10.09 0.88
CA ALA A 139 -7.90 -11.27 0.04
C ALA A 139 -8.49 -12.51 0.74
N ASP A 140 -8.91 -12.42 2.02
CA ASP A 140 -9.34 -13.58 2.82
C ASP A 140 -10.49 -14.38 2.19
N ALA A 141 -11.36 -13.71 1.45
CA ALA A 141 -12.47 -14.35 0.75
C ALA A 141 -12.05 -15.23 -0.44
N CYS A 142 -10.76 -15.24 -0.81
CA CYS A 142 -10.22 -16.09 -1.88
C CYS A 142 -9.90 -17.52 -1.41
N GLY A 143 -9.87 -17.75 -0.08
CA GLY A 143 -9.52 -19.05 0.49
C GLY A 143 -8.09 -19.50 0.16
N GLU A 144 -7.73 -20.69 0.61
CA GLU A 144 -6.42 -21.30 0.36
C GLU A 144 -6.39 -22.01 -1.00
N PRO A 145 -5.21 -22.18 -1.64
CA PRO A 145 -5.12 -22.98 -2.85
C PRO A 145 -5.52 -24.44 -2.58
N PRO A 146 -6.08 -25.13 -3.57
CA PRO A 146 -6.56 -26.50 -3.42
C PRO A 146 -5.44 -27.53 -3.18
N TYR A 147 -4.20 -27.16 -3.52
CA TYR A 147 -3.01 -27.98 -3.31
C TYR A 147 -1.87 -27.14 -2.76
N THR A 148 -1.09 -27.74 -1.87
CA THR A 148 0.11 -27.13 -1.29
C THR A 148 1.31 -27.26 -2.23
N ILE A 149 2.30 -26.41 -2.02
CA ILE A 149 3.59 -26.46 -2.70
C ILE A 149 4.28 -27.80 -2.54
N ARG A 150 4.15 -28.41 -1.36
CA ARG A 150 4.69 -29.75 -1.12
C ARG A 150 4.05 -30.79 -2.05
N GLN A 151 2.74 -30.74 -2.23
CA GLN A 151 2.02 -31.67 -3.11
C GLN A 151 2.44 -31.50 -4.58
N LEU A 152 2.60 -30.25 -5.04
CA LEU A 152 3.12 -29.97 -6.39
C LEU A 152 4.56 -30.48 -6.58
N ASN A 153 5.43 -30.26 -5.59
CA ASN A 153 6.81 -30.74 -5.63
C ASN A 153 6.91 -32.27 -5.64
N ASP A 154 6.09 -32.94 -4.82
CA ASP A 154 6.03 -34.40 -4.78
C ASP A 154 5.52 -34.98 -6.11
N GLU A 155 4.51 -34.35 -6.74
CA GLU A 155 4.02 -34.72 -8.06
C GLU A 155 5.08 -34.55 -9.15
N ALA A 156 5.76 -33.39 -9.20
CA ALA A 156 6.80 -33.11 -10.18
C ALA A 156 7.97 -34.11 -10.08
N ARG A 157 8.37 -34.48 -8.86
CA ARG A 157 9.38 -35.53 -8.63
C ARG A 157 8.91 -36.89 -9.13
N ALA A 158 7.67 -37.30 -8.84
CA ALA A 158 7.11 -38.55 -9.31
C ALA A 158 7.08 -38.64 -10.85
N ALA A 159 6.65 -37.57 -11.52
CA ALA A 159 6.62 -37.48 -12.98
C ALA A 159 8.03 -37.63 -13.61
N SER A 160 9.04 -37.00 -13.01
CA SER A 160 10.43 -37.11 -13.50
C SER A 160 11.00 -38.54 -13.40
N VAL A 161 10.68 -39.28 -12.34
CA VAL A 161 11.12 -40.66 -12.14
C VAL A 161 10.46 -41.59 -13.16
N GLN A 162 9.16 -41.42 -13.42
CA GLN A 162 8.44 -42.21 -14.43
C GLN A 162 8.99 -42.00 -15.85
N ASN A 163 9.31 -40.75 -16.21
CA ASN A 163 9.93 -40.44 -17.51
C ASN A 163 11.34 -41.03 -17.68
N THR A 164 12.08 -41.21 -16.59
CA THR A 164 13.42 -41.83 -16.61
C THR A 164 13.32 -43.34 -16.81
N ASN A 165 12.37 -43.99 -16.12
CA ASN A 165 12.14 -45.43 -16.24
C ASN A 165 11.49 -45.82 -17.59
N ALA A 166 10.69 -44.95 -18.21
CA ALA A 166 10.08 -45.23 -19.52
C ALA A 166 11.07 -45.13 -20.70
N LYS A 167 12.27 -44.57 -20.48
CA LYS A 167 13.33 -44.42 -21.50
C LYS A 167 14.50 -45.39 -21.33
N SER A 168 14.45 -46.27 -20.31
CA SER A 168 15.42 -47.34 -20.07
C SER A 168 14.87 -48.68 -20.57
#